data_AF-T1EHZ8-F1
#
_entry.id   AF-T1EHZ8-F1
#
_cell.length_a   1.000
_cell.length_b   1.000
_cell.length_c   1.000
_cell.angle_alpha   90.00
_cell.angle_beta   90.00
_cell.angle_gamma   90.00
#
_symmetry.space_group_name_H-M   'P 1'
#
loop_
_entity.id
_entity.type
_entity.pdbx_description
1 polymer ?
#
loop_
_entity_poly.entity_id
_entity_poly.type
_entity_poly.pdbx_seq_one_letter_code
_entity_poly.pdbx_strand_id
1 'polypeptide(L)'
;QQKQLTVTEAGRAVRVETDLPHLVGLGSGRFSTAVTLHPLPEGSTTVGNSNSDIIIRGRHMEPQHCYFVNENDVVVLFPISDVISVDGAKVTRPTVLSQGSMICFGRNQYYRFNHPAEAQHLKS
;
A
#
# COMPACT_ATOMS: atom_id res chain seq x y z
N GLN A 1 21.57 5.78 -2.31
CA GLN A 1 21.17 6.37 -1.02
C GLN A 1 19.78 5.82 -0.69
N GLN A 2 19.58 5.24 0.50
CA GLN A 2 18.24 4.83 0.94
C GLN A 2 17.37 6.09 1.05
N LYS A 3 16.36 6.23 0.19
CA LYS A 3 15.35 7.29 0.33
C LYS A 3 14.62 7.07 1.66
N GLN A 4 14.80 8.02 2.58
CA GLN A 4 14.59 7.80 4.01
C GLN A 4 13.17 8.22 4.42
N LEU A 5 12.45 7.30 5.08
CA LEU A 5 11.24 7.63 5.83
C LEU A 5 11.58 8.74 6.84
N THR A 6 10.85 9.85 6.77
CA THR A 6 11.04 10.99 7.66
C THR A 6 9.87 11.08 8.60
N VAL A 7 10.17 11.14 9.91
CA VAL A 7 9.18 11.36 10.97
C VAL A 7 9.47 12.73 11.57
N THR A 8 8.47 13.60 11.59
CA THR A 8 8.61 14.97 12.08
C THR A 8 7.48 15.28 13.05
N GLU A 9 7.80 15.89 14.18
CA GLU A 9 6.80 16.42 15.10
C GLU A 9 6.23 17.72 14.54
N ALA A 10 4.90 17.84 14.54
CA ALA A 10 4.15 18.99 14.07
C ALA A 10 3.19 19.45 15.18
N GLY A 11 3.75 20.00 16.26
CA GLY A 11 3.00 20.38 17.45
C GLY A 11 2.46 19.16 18.20
N ARG A 12 1.14 18.98 18.25
CA ARG A 12 0.50 17.79 18.84
C ARG A 12 0.31 16.63 17.84
N ALA A 13 0.85 16.77 16.62
CA ALA A 13 0.75 15.77 15.57
C ALA A 13 2.12 15.20 15.21
N VAL A 14 2.12 14.01 14.62
CA VAL A 14 3.29 13.40 13.99
C VAL A 14 3.03 13.32 12.49
N ARG A 15 3.97 13.83 11.70
CA ARG A 15 3.97 13.75 10.25
C ARG A 15 4.98 12.69 9.82
N VAL A 16 4.53 11.76 8.99
CA VAL A 16 5.38 10.72 8.41
C VAL A 16 5.35 10.90 6.89
N GLU A 17 6.52 11.02 6.28
CA GLU A 17 6.67 11.23 4.85
C GLU A 17 7.76 10.35 4.26
N THR A 18 7.61 10.07 2.98
CA THR A 18 8.59 9.41 2.15
C THR A 18 8.42 9.89 0.72
N ASP A 19 9.51 9.88 -0.04
CA ASP A 19 9.51 10.17 -1.48
C ASP A 19 9.25 8.92 -2.33
N LEU A 20 9.08 7.75 -1.68
CA LEU A 20 8.80 6.49 -2.35
C LEU A 20 7.29 6.21 -2.42
N PRO A 21 6.83 5.49 -3.44
CA PRO A 21 5.50 4.89 -3.41
C PRO A 21 5.32 4.04 -2.15
N HIS A 22 4.17 4.12 -1.50
CA HIS A 22 3.92 3.43 -0.23
C HIS A 22 2.43 3.16 0.01
N LEU A 23 2.15 2.16 0.83
CA LEU A 23 0.81 1.91 1.37
C LEU A 23 0.68 2.54 2.75
N VAL A 24 -0.45 3.21 3.00
CA VAL A 24 -0.86 3.70 4.32
C VAL A 24 -2.01 2.83 4.83
N GLY A 25 -1.78 2.09 5.92
CA GLY A 25 -2.80 1.31 6.60
C GLY A 25 -3.28 2.02 7.86
N LEU A 26 -4.60 2.05 8.08
CA LEU A 26 -5.19 2.51 9.35
C LEU A 26 -5.48 1.34 10.31
N GLY A 27 -4.95 0.17 9.98
CA GLY A 27 -5.12 -1.07 10.72
C GLY A 27 -6.47 -1.77 10.52
N SER A 28 -6.64 -2.93 11.15
CA SER A 28 -7.76 -3.85 10.92
C SER A 28 -8.98 -3.54 11.79
N GLY A 29 -9.83 -2.61 11.33
CA GLY A 29 -11.14 -2.33 11.92
C GLY A 29 -11.11 -1.48 13.21
N ARG A 30 -12.26 -1.39 13.89
CA ARG A 30 -12.53 -0.40 14.97
C ARG A 30 -11.62 -0.44 16.19
N PHE A 31 -10.86 -1.52 16.37
CA PHE A 31 -9.97 -1.71 17.50
C PHE A 31 -8.51 -1.44 17.17
N SER A 32 -8.21 -1.21 15.88
CA SER A 32 -6.85 -0.84 15.51
C SER A 32 -6.59 0.61 15.88
N THR A 33 -5.44 0.84 16.50
CA THR A 33 -5.01 2.14 17.00
C THR A 33 -3.78 2.66 16.27
N ALA A 34 -3.15 1.82 15.44
CA ALA A 34 -1.91 2.13 14.76
C ALA A 34 -2.15 2.51 13.29
N VAL A 35 -1.39 3.49 12.82
CA VAL A 35 -1.22 3.79 11.39
C VAL A 35 0.10 3.18 10.94
N THR A 36 0.08 2.43 9.85
CA THR A 36 1.29 1.81 9.28
C THR A 36 1.60 2.42 7.91
N LEU A 37 2.90 2.57 7.63
CA LEU A 37 3.41 2.86 6.30
C LEU A 37 4.25 1.68 5.81
N HIS A 38 3.95 1.20 4.60
CA HIS A 38 4.75 0.18 3.93
C HIS A 38 5.31 0.75 2.63
N PRO A 39 6.61 1.12 2.59
CA PRO A 39 7.27 1.51 1.36
C PRO A 39 7.21 0.40 0.31
N LEU A 40 7.07 0.78 -0.96
CA LEU A 40 7.14 -0.08 -2.13
C LEU A 40 8.38 0.33 -2.94
N PRO A 41 9.58 -0.15 -2.55
CA PRO A 41 10.81 0.17 -3.28
C PRO A 41 10.80 -0.45 -4.68
N GLU A 42 11.74 -0.05 -5.52
CA GLU A 42 11.97 -0.65 -6.83
C GLU A 42 12.13 -2.18 -6.72
N GLY A 43 11.54 -2.92 -7.66
CA GLY A 43 11.47 -4.38 -7.66
C GLY A 43 10.11 -4.90 -7.21
N SER A 44 10.09 -6.11 -6.65
CA SER A 44 8.87 -6.81 -6.26
C SER A 44 8.64 -6.75 -4.74
N THR A 45 7.42 -6.49 -4.31
CA THR A 45 6.99 -6.55 -2.91
C THR A 45 5.77 -7.46 -2.77
N THR A 46 5.90 -8.55 -2.01
CA THR A 46 4.86 -9.55 -1.80
C THR A 46 3.94 -9.20 -0.62
N VAL A 47 2.65 -9.56 -0.75
CA VAL A 47 1.64 -9.34 0.29
C VAL A 47 0.88 -10.62 0.57
N GLY A 48 0.71 -10.93 1.85
CA GLY A 48 0.02 -12.14 2.28
C GLY A 48 -0.16 -12.19 3.80
N ASN A 49 -0.74 -13.28 4.30
CA ASN A 49 -0.90 -13.50 5.74
C ASN A 49 0.32 -14.20 6.40
N SER A 50 1.24 -14.73 5.60
CA SER A 50 2.45 -15.44 6.03
C SER A 50 3.51 -15.41 4.92
N ASN A 51 4.79 -15.55 5.29
CA ASN A 51 5.94 -15.65 4.36
C ASN A 51 5.96 -14.59 3.24
N SER A 52 5.59 -13.35 3.55
CA SER A 52 5.50 -12.22 2.61
C SER A 52 6.20 -11.00 3.17
N ASP A 53 6.62 -10.07 2.31
CA ASP A 53 7.29 -8.82 2.72
C ASP A 53 6.35 -7.93 3.55
N ILE A 54 5.08 -7.84 3.15
CA ILE A 54 4.02 -7.18 3.90
C ILE A 54 3.05 -8.24 4.41
N ILE A 55 3.06 -8.45 5.73
CA ILE A 55 2.16 -9.39 6.41
C ILE A 55 0.90 -8.66 6.86
N ILE A 56 -0.24 -9.03 6.26
CA ILE A 56 -1.56 -8.49 6.60
C ILE A 56 -2.43 -9.62 7.15
N ARG A 57 -2.92 -9.44 8.38
CA ARG A 57 -3.86 -10.37 9.01
C ARG A 57 -5.27 -9.79 8.90
N GLY A 58 -6.17 -10.54 8.27
CA GLY A 58 -7.53 -10.10 8.01
C GLY A 58 -8.42 -11.24 7.52
N ARG A 59 -9.71 -10.98 7.39
CA ARG A 59 -10.65 -12.00 6.89
C ARG A 59 -10.45 -12.17 5.38
N HIS A 60 -10.32 -13.42 4.94
CA HIS A 60 -10.08 -13.78 3.52
C HIS A 60 -8.74 -13.27 2.99
N MET A 61 -7.73 -13.17 3.86
CA MET A 61 -6.34 -12.98 3.46
C MET A 61 -5.69 -14.35 3.21
N GLU A 62 -5.05 -14.50 2.07
CA GLU A 62 -4.36 -15.72 1.65
C GLU A 62 -2.87 -15.68 2.08
N PRO A 63 -2.17 -16.83 2.18
CA PRO A 63 -0.72 -16.87 2.41
C PRO A 63 0.06 -16.04 1.39
N GLN A 64 -0.33 -16.11 0.12
CA GLN A 64 0.12 -15.21 -0.94
C GLN A 64 -1.13 -14.59 -1.57
N HIS A 65 -1.33 -13.29 -1.37
CA HIS A 65 -2.56 -12.61 -1.72
C HIS A 65 -2.42 -11.74 -2.98
N CYS A 66 -1.30 -11.03 -3.09
CA CYS A 66 -0.90 -10.29 -4.28
C CYS A 66 0.59 -9.94 -4.18
N TYR A 67 1.11 -9.30 -5.22
CA TYR A 67 2.39 -8.61 -5.16
C TYR A 67 2.35 -7.31 -5.95
N PHE A 68 3.25 -6.40 -5.61
CA PHE A 68 3.49 -5.17 -6.35
C PHE A 68 4.79 -5.30 -7.11
N VAL A 69 4.83 -4.76 -8.32
CA VAL A 69 6.08 -4.47 -9.04
C VAL A 69 6.18 -2.97 -9.18
N ASN A 70 7.26 -2.39 -8.64
CA ASN A 70 7.64 -1.00 -8.87
C ASN A 70 8.82 -1.01 -9.84
N GLU A 71 8.59 -0.57 -11.07
CA GLU A 71 9.61 -0.48 -12.10
C GLU A 71 9.52 0.90 -12.76
N ASN A 72 10.65 1.60 -12.85
CA ASN A 72 10.71 2.97 -13.37
C ASN A 72 9.67 3.91 -12.73
N ASP A 73 9.46 3.77 -11.42
CA ASP A 73 8.52 4.56 -10.62
C ASP A 73 7.04 4.37 -11.00
N VAL A 74 6.71 3.29 -11.74
CA VAL A 74 5.34 2.85 -12.03
C VAL A 74 5.04 1.63 -11.17
N VAL A 75 4.01 1.73 -10.32
CA VAL A 75 3.61 0.65 -9.42
C VAL A 75 2.42 -0.11 -10.00
N VAL A 76 2.62 -1.41 -10.23
CA VAL A 76 1.58 -2.32 -10.73
C VAL A 76 1.25 -3.35 -9.66
N LEU A 77 -0.03 -3.49 -9.34
CA LEU A 77 -0.57 -4.54 -8.49
C LEU A 77 -0.90 -5.77 -9.34
N PHE A 78 -0.38 -6.92 -8.94
CA PHE A 78 -0.66 -8.22 -9.53
C PHE A 78 -1.49 -9.06 -8.55
N PRO A 79 -2.78 -9.32 -8.85
CA PRO A 79 -3.63 -10.12 -7.97
C PRO A 79 -3.24 -11.61 -8.05
N ILE A 80 -3.14 -12.27 -6.88
CA ILE A 80 -3.11 -13.74 -6.78
C ILE A 80 -4.45 -14.24 -6.26
N SER A 81 -5.00 -13.56 -5.26
CA SER A 81 -6.32 -13.83 -4.69
C SER A 81 -7.44 -13.17 -5.50
N ASP A 82 -8.61 -13.80 -5.48
CA ASP A 82 -9.86 -13.27 -6.01
C ASP A 82 -10.54 -12.21 -5.13
N VAL A 83 -10.01 -11.98 -3.92
CA VAL A 83 -10.64 -11.11 -2.91
C VAL A 83 -9.79 -9.86 -2.71
N ILE A 84 -9.63 -9.10 -3.79
CA ILE A 84 -8.88 -7.85 -3.81
C ILE A 84 -9.60 -6.81 -4.68
N SER A 85 -9.61 -5.56 -4.21
CA SER A 85 -10.21 -4.45 -4.97
C SER A 85 -9.38 -3.19 -4.88
N VAL A 86 -9.48 -2.37 -5.92
CA VAL A 86 -8.91 -1.03 -6.03
C VAL A 86 -10.05 -0.07 -6.34
N ASP A 87 -10.20 0.96 -5.52
CA ASP A 87 -11.27 1.96 -5.60
C ASP A 87 -12.68 1.33 -5.66
N GLY A 88 -12.85 0.24 -4.92
CA GLY A 88 -14.10 -0.53 -4.84
C GLY A 88 -14.34 -1.50 -6.00
N ALA A 89 -13.54 -1.46 -7.07
CA ALA A 89 -13.63 -2.38 -8.18
C ALA A 89 -12.77 -3.62 -7.95
N LYS A 90 -13.32 -4.82 -8.20
CA LYS A 90 -12.56 -6.09 -8.09
C LYS A 90 -11.40 -6.08 -9.10
N VAL A 91 -10.20 -6.42 -8.63
CA VAL A 91 -9.02 -6.56 -9.48
C VAL A 91 -8.82 -8.03 -9.85
N THR A 92 -8.79 -8.31 -11.16
CA THR A 92 -8.66 -9.66 -11.74
C THR A 92 -7.46 -9.81 -12.67
N ARG A 93 -6.75 -8.71 -12.92
CA ARG A 93 -5.59 -8.64 -13.81
C ARG A 93 -4.61 -7.59 -13.27
N PRO A 94 -3.35 -7.58 -13.77
CA PRO A 94 -2.39 -6.56 -13.39
C PRO A 94 -2.97 -5.15 -13.58
N THR A 95 -2.86 -4.32 -12.54
CA THR A 95 -3.49 -2.98 -12.49
C THR A 95 -2.45 -1.96 -12.07
N VAL A 96 -2.21 -0.96 -12.90
CA VAL A 96 -1.39 0.21 -12.54
C VAL A 96 -2.13 0.99 -11.46
N LEU A 97 -1.43 1.34 -10.39
CA LEU A 97 -1.99 2.13 -9.30
C LEU A 97 -1.70 3.61 -9.54
N SER A 98 -2.64 4.44 -9.12
CA SER A 98 -2.48 5.90 -9.13
C SER A 98 -2.54 6.46 -7.72
N GLN A 99 -1.87 7.58 -7.53
CA GLN A 99 -1.83 8.36 -6.30
C GLN A 99 -3.23 8.48 -5.69
N GLY A 100 -3.37 7.96 -4.48
CA GLY A 100 -4.59 8.02 -3.69
C GLY A 100 -5.56 6.85 -3.87
N SER A 101 -5.28 5.89 -4.75
CA SER A 101 -6.10 4.69 -4.89
C SER A 101 -6.28 3.96 -3.54
N MET A 102 -7.52 3.52 -3.29
CA MET A 102 -7.89 2.76 -2.10
C MET A 102 -7.90 1.27 -2.41
N ILE A 103 -6.99 0.52 -1.80
CA ILE A 103 -6.85 -0.92 -1.97
C ILE A 103 -7.52 -1.62 -0.79
N CYS A 104 -8.35 -2.62 -1.06
CA CYS A 104 -8.84 -3.54 -0.04
C CYS A 104 -8.29 -4.94 -0.31
N PHE A 105 -7.53 -5.47 0.65
CA PHE A 105 -7.09 -6.86 0.68
C PHE A 105 -8.06 -7.70 1.50
N GLY A 106 -8.46 -8.86 1.00
CA GLY A 106 -9.53 -9.64 1.59
C GLY A 106 -10.83 -8.82 1.68
N ARG A 107 -11.49 -8.85 2.84
CA ARG A 107 -12.79 -8.14 3.03
C ARG A 107 -12.71 -6.81 3.79
N ASN A 108 -11.64 -6.57 4.54
CA ASN A 108 -11.65 -5.52 5.55
C ASN A 108 -10.30 -4.85 5.81
N GLN A 109 -9.30 -5.13 4.98
CA GLN A 109 -7.96 -4.58 5.14
C GLN A 109 -7.74 -3.48 4.10
N TYR A 110 -8.10 -2.26 4.48
CA TYR A 110 -8.05 -1.08 3.62
C TYR A 110 -6.72 -0.35 3.75
N TYR A 111 -6.12 -0.03 2.62
CA TYR A 111 -4.89 0.73 2.51
C TYR A 111 -5.06 1.81 1.45
N ARG A 112 -4.48 2.98 1.70
CA ARG A 112 -4.33 4.01 0.67
C ARG A 112 -2.96 3.85 0.01
N PHE A 113 -2.93 3.80 -1.31
CA PHE A 113 -1.67 3.92 -2.05
C PHE A 113 -1.31 5.40 -2.20
N ASN A 114 -0.08 5.72 -1.82
CA ASN A 114 0.51 7.03 -1.97
C ASN A 114 1.72 6.95 -2.90
N HIS A 115 1.72 7.77 -3.94
CA HIS A 115 2.81 8.00 -4.87
C HIS A 115 3.18 9.50 -4.87
N PRO A 116 4.17 9.91 -4.05
CA PRO A 116 4.56 11.31 -3.89
C PRO A 116 4.99 12.00 -5.19
N ALA A 117 5.74 11.32 -6.06
CA ALA A 117 6.22 11.90 -7.31
C ALA A 117 5.06 12.10 -8.30
N GLU A 118 4.17 11.12 -8.45
CA GLU A 118 2.94 11.28 -9.23
C GLU A 118 2.05 12.39 -8.66
N ALA A 119 1.95 12.50 -7.33
CA ALA A 119 1.18 13.56 -6.68
C ALA A 119 1.73 14.96 -6.95
N GLN A 120 3.05 15.11 -7.10
CA GLN A 120 3.67 16.39 -7.45
C GLN A 120 3.33 16.77 -8.90
N HIS A 121 3.44 15.83 -9.84
CA HIS A 121 3.08 16.05 -11.25
C HIS A 121 1.59 16.38 -11.46
N LEU A 122 0.69 15.83 -10.63
CA LEU A 122 -0.75 16.13 -10.72
C LEU A 122 -1.14 17.51 -10.17
N LYS A 123 -0.27 18.14 -9.35
CA LYS A 123 -0.51 19.45 -8.74
C LYS A 123 0.04 20.62 -9.57
N SER A 124 0.95 20.34 -10.50
CA SER A 124 1.52 21.31 -11.44
C SER A 124 0.62 21.51 -12.65
#